data_AF-A0A7V0MAI4-F1
#
_entry.id   AF-A0A7V0MAI4-F1
#
_cell.length_a   1.000
_cell.length_b   1.000
_cell.length_c   1.000
_cell.angle_alpha   90.00
_cell.angle_beta   90.00
_cell.angle_gamma   90.00
#
_symmetry.space_group_name_H-M   'P 1'
#
loop_
_entity.id
_entity.type
_entity.pdbx_description
1 polymer ?
#
loop_
_entity_poly.entity_id
_entity_poly.type
_entity_poly.pdbx_seq_one_letter_code
_entity_poly.pdbx_strand_id
1 'polypeptide(L)'
;IAYKQPVTRLDIESIRGVNVDGLLKGLLEKGLIQIKGRKDVVGRPYLYGTSNLFLKYFGLNSLDDLPDIEEFKKTADEVFKKRQDDLREIEDGS
;
A
#
# COMPACT_ATOMS: atom_id res chain seq x y z
N ILE A 1 1.28 3.87 2.65
CA ILE A 1 0.74 5.13 2.08
C ILE A 1 -0.57 5.50 2.78
N ALA A 2 -1.64 4.70 2.66
CA ALA A 2 -2.97 5.00 3.26
C ALA A 2 -2.91 5.50 4.71
N TYR A 3 -2.16 4.81 5.59
CA TYR A 3 -2.01 5.15 7.01
C TYR A 3 -1.05 6.30 7.36
N LYS A 4 -0.19 6.75 6.43
CA LYS A 4 0.87 7.73 6.73
C LYS A 4 0.86 8.96 5.83
N GLN A 5 -0.07 9.00 4.86
CA GLN A 5 -0.10 10.05 3.85
C GLN A 5 -0.27 11.45 4.45
N PRO A 6 0.28 12.49 3.80
CA PRO A 6 1.09 12.44 2.59
C PRO A 6 2.55 11.98 2.86
N VAL A 7 3.09 11.09 2.01
CA VAL A 7 4.45 10.54 2.16
C VAL A 7 5.30 10.71 0.91
N THR A 8 6.61 10.88 1.05
CA THR A 8 7.55 10.86 -0.07
C THR A 8 7.97 9.44 -0.43
N ARG A 9 8.59 9.26 -1.60
CA ARG A 9 9.24 7.99 -1.97
C ARG A 9 10.24 7.55 -0.89
N LEU A 10 11.06 8.48 -0.41
CA LEU A 10 12.09 8.19 0.59
C LEU A 10 11.49 7.70 1.90
N ASP A 11 10.40 8.32 2.38
CA ASP A 11 9.71 7.88 3.60
C ASP A 11 9.24 6.41 3.48
N ILE A 12 8.82 5.98 2.28
CA ILE A 12 8.39 4.62 2.01
C ILE A 12 9.58 3.66 1.95
N GLU A 13 10.66 4.05 1.27
CA GLU A 13 11.89 3.25 1.18
C GLU A 13 12.52 3.02 2.55
N SER A 14 12.56 4.05 3.41
CA SER A 14 13.08 3.91 4.77
C SER A 14 12.32 2.89 5.61
N ILE A 15 11.02 2.70 5.36
CA ILE A 15 10.21 1.68 6.04
C ILE A 15 10.38 0.30 5.39
N ARG A 16 10.46 0.24 4.05
CA ARG A 16 10.51 -1.02 3.29
C ARG A 16 11.92 -1.62 3.19
N GLY A 17 12.95 -0.81 3.39
CA GLY A 17 14.36 -1.21 3.28
C GLY A 17 14.83 -1.52 1.85
N VAL A 18 14.01 -1.24 0.83
CA VAL A 18 14.29 -1.56 -0.59
C VAL A 18 13.79 -0.45 -1.51
N ASN A 19 14.28 -0.41 -2.76
CA ASN A 19 13.77 0.49 -3.79
C ASN A 19 12.28 0.22 -4.08
N VAL A 20 11.49 1.28 -4.27
CA VAL A 20 10.02 1.16 -4.47
C VAL A 20 9.52 1.79 -5.77
N ASP A 21 10.40 2.15 -6.71
CA ASP A 21 10.02 2.89 -7.92
C ASP A 21 8.99 2.14 -8.77
N GLY A 22 9.22 0.85 -9.02
CA GLY A 22 8.29 0.01 -9.77
C GLY A 22 6.94 -0.16 -9.07
N LEU A 23 6.95 -0.24 -7.73
CA LEU A 23 5.73 -0.34 -6.92
C LEU A 23 4.92 0.96 -6.97
N LEU A 24 5.58 2.11 -6.82
CA LEU A 24 4.92 3.41 -6.94
C LEU A 24 4.34 3.61 -8.33
N LYS A 25 5.11 3.28 -9.38
CA LYS A 25 4.64 3.34 -10.77
C LYS A 25 3.38 2.50 -10.97
N GLY A 26 3.41 1.23 -10.56
CA GLY A 26 2.25 0.35 -10.72
C GLY A 26 1.02 0.81 -9.94
N LEU A 27 1.18 1.37 -8.73
CA LEU A 27 0.07 1.92 -7.96
C LEU A 27 -0.51 3.21 -8.57
N LEU A 28 0.34 4.06 -9.16
CA LEU A 28 -0.07 5.25 -9.89
C LEU A 28 -0.81 4.88 -11.18
N GLU A 29 -0.31 3.93 -11.96
CA GLU A 29 -0.92 3.44 -13.20
C GLU A 29 -2.30 2.82 -12.94
N LYS A 30 -2.44 2.06 -11.84
CA LYS A 30 -3.74 1.54 -11.38
C LYS A 30 -4.65 2.62 -10.79
N GLY A 31 -4.16 3.86 -10.64
CA GLY A 31 -4.89 4.96 -10.04
C GLY A 31 -5.22 4.78 -8.56
N LEU A 32 -4.58 3.83 -7.86
CA LEU A 32 -4.81 3.58 -6.43
C LEU A 32 -4.13 4.62 -5.54
N ILE A 33 -3.07 5.25 -6.03
CA ILE A 33 -2.44 6.40 -5.37
C ILE A 33 -2.34 7.57 -6.35
N GLN A 34 -2.10 8.75 -5.81
CA GLN A 34 -1.95 9.99 -6.58
C GLN A 34 -0.89 10.91 -5.96
N ILE A 35 -0.41 11.85 -6.75
CA ILE A 35 0.47 12.93 -6.29
C ILE A 35 -0.42 13.99 -5.61
N LYS A 36 -0.19 14.23 -4.33
CA LYS A 36 -0.88 15.26 -3.52
C LYS A 36 -0.17 16.61 -3.51
N GLY A 37 1.05 16.66 -4.05
CA GLY A 37 1.87 17.86 -4.12
C GLY A 37 3.35 17.54 -4.11
N ARG A 38 4.16 18.52 -3.67
CA ARG A 38 5.59 18.36 -3.44
C ARG A 38 5.94 18.86 -2.05
N LYS A 39 6.88 18.19 -1.39
CA LYS A 39 7.40 18.62 -0.08
C LYS A 39 8.32 19.83 -0.27
N ASP A 40 8.16 20.86 0.55
CA ASP A 40 8.98 22.08 0.45
C ASP A 40 10.33 21.90 1.18
N VAL A 41 11.16 21.06 0.59
CA VAL A 41 12.54 20.76 1.02
C VAL A 41 13.42 20.66 -0.22
N VAL A 42 14.74 20.53 -0.02
CA VAL A 42 15.71 20.34 -1.12
C VAL A 42 15.31 19.13 -1.98
N GLY A 43 15.37 19.30 -3.30
CA GLY A 43 14.94 18.29 -4.28
C GLY A 43 13.43 18.22 -4.52
N ARG A 44 12.61 18.89 -3.69
CA ARG A 44 11.14 19.00 -3.81
C ARG A 44 10.46 17.69 -4.22
N PRO A 45 10.64 16.60 -3.44
CA PRO A 45 10.12 15.29 -3.81
C PRO A 45 8.59 15.29 -3.83
N TYR A 46 8.02 14.42 -4.66
CA TYR A 46 6.58 14.21 -4.71
C TYR A 46 6.05 13.67 -3.38
N LEU A 47 4.85 14.13 -3.02
CA LEU A 47 4.05 13.60 -1.93
C LEU A 47 2.96 12.71 -2.51
N TYR A 48 2.89 11.47 -2.02
CA TYR A 48 1.94 10.46 -2.43
C TYR A 48 0.83 10.30 -1.38
N GLY A 49 -0.39 10.09 -1.85
CA GLY A 49 -1.55 9.74 -1.05
C GLY A 49 -2.50 8.82 -1.82
N THR A 50 -3.52 8.30 -1.14
CA THR A 50 -4.56 7.48 -1.78
C THR A 50 -5.47 8.33 -2.66
N SER A 51 -6.09 7.68 -3.63
CA SER A 51 -7.09 8.27 -4.52
C SER A 51 -8.52 7.96 -4.06
N ASN A 52 -9.52 8.53 -4.75
CA ASN A 52 -10.90 8.11 -4.56
C ASN A 52 -11.15 6.69 -5.09
N LEU A 53 -10.38 6.26 -6.10
CA LEU A 53 -10.45 4.89 -6.61
C LEU A 53 -9.97 3.89 -5.57
N PHE A 54 -8.98 4.22 -4.75
CA PHE A 54 -8.59 3.39 -3.61
C PHE A 54 -9.78 3.09 -2.69
N LEU A 55 -10.50 4.12 -2.26
CA LEU A 55 -11.66 3.94 -1.37
C LEU A 55 -12.70 3.02 -2.00
N LYS A 56 -13.06 3.27 -3.27
CA LYS A 56 -13.99 2.43 -4.03
C LYS A 56 -13.51 0.99 -4.17
N TYR A 57 -12.23 0.79 -4.48
CA TYR A 57 -11.64 -0.52 -4.67
C TYR A 57 -11.64 -1.36 -3.39
N PHE A 58 -11.43 -0.71 -2.24
CA PHE A 58 -11.43 -1.36 -0.93
C PHE A 58 -12.79 -1.33 -0.22
N GLY A 59 -13.85 -0.80 -0.86
CA GLY A 59 -15.19 -0.72 -0.28
C GLY A 59 -15.29 0.22 0.94
N LEU A 60 -14.43 1.23 1.01
CA LEU A 60 -14.36 2.20 2.11
C LEU A 60 -15.14 3.46 1.72
N ASN A 61 -15.84 4.07 2.68
CA ASN A 61 -16.45 5.38 2.51
C ASN A 61 -15.43 6.50 2.78
N SER A 62 -14.52 6.27 3.72
CA SER A 62 -13.48 7.21 4.12
C SER A 62 -12.17 6.50 4.50
N LEU A 63 -11.12 7.29 4.76
CA LEU A 63 -9.87 6.72 5.30
C LEU A 63 -9.98 6.36 6.79
N ASP A 64 -10.99 6.89 7.50
CA ASP A 64 -11.25 6.55 8.90
C ASP A 64 -11.84 5.14 9.03
N ASP A 65 -12.34 4.56 7.93
CA ASP A 65 -12.81 3.18 7.85
C ASP A 65 -11.66 2.17 7.72
N LEU A 66 -10.41 2.63 7.64
CA LEU A 66 -9.26 1.73 7.63
C LEU A 66 -9.13 1.03 8.99
N PRO A 67 -8.88 -0.29 9.01
CA PRO A 67 -8.60 -1.00 10.25
C PRO A 67 -7.36 -0.43 10.94
N ASP A 68 -7.22 -0.63 12.25
CA ASP A 68 -5.99 -0.24 12.94
C ASP A 68 -4.77 -0.90 12.27
N ILE A 69 -3.61 -0.23 12.28
CA ILE A 69 -2.42 -0.74 11.59
C ILE A 69 -1.95 -2.09 12.15
N GLU A 70 -2.14 -2.35 13.44
CA GLU A 70 -1.80 -3.64 14.05
C GLU A 70 -2.81 -4.73 13.67
N GLU A 71 -4.09 -4.39 13.61
CA GLU A 71 -5.14 -5.29 13.12
C GLU A 71 -4.93 -5.63 11.64
N PHE A 72 -4.58 -4.63 10.83
CA PHE A 72 -4.28 -4.82 9.41
C PHE A 72 -3.11 -5.78 9.18
N LYS A 73 -2.03 -5.67 9.96
CA LYS A 73 -0.90 -6.61 9.87
C LYS A 73 -1.36 -8.04 10.14
N LYS A 74 -2.12 -8.24 11.20
CA LYS A 74 -2.66 -9.55 11.56
C LYS A 74 -3.51 -10.14 10.43
N THR A 75 -4.47 -9.38 9.91
CA THR A 75 -5.31 -9.84 8.79
C THR A 75 -4.50 -10.10 7.52
N ALA A 76 -3.51 -9.25 7.21
CA ALA A 76 -2.66 -9.45 6.05
C ALA A 76 -1.86 -10.76 6.18
N ASP A 77 -1.25 -11.00 7.33
CA ASP A 77 -0.49 -12.23 7.61
C ASP A 77 -1.38 -13.48 7.51
N GLU A 78 -2.61 -13.42 8.02
CA GLU A 78 -3.60 -14.49 7.90
C GLU A 78 -3.97 -14.77 6.44
N VAL A 79 -4.19 -13.73 5.62
CA VAL A 79 -4.50 -13.87 4.19
C VAL A 79 -3.32 -14.46 3.41
N PHE A 80 -2.09 -14.01 3.69
CA PHE A 80 -0.89 -14.54 3.05
C PHE A 80 -0.65 -16.00 3.44
N LYS A 81 -0.83 -16.34 4.72
CA LYS A 81 -0.72 -17.71 5.20
C LYS A 81 -1.74 -18.62 4.54
N LYS A 82 -3.02 -18.20 4.50
CA LYS A 82 -4.08 -18.96 3.84
C LYS A 82 -3.77 -19.24 2.37
N ARG A 83 -3.33 -18.23 1.61
CA ARG A 83 -2.93 -18.42 0.20
C ARG A 83 -1.76 -19.38 0.02
N GLN A 84 -0.80 -19.42 0.95
CA GLN A 84 0.31 -20.38 0.87
C GLN A 84 -0.14 -21.80 1.21
N ASP A 85 -1.01 -21.96 2.20
CA ASP A 85 -1.58 -23.25 2.57
C ASP A 85 -2.44 -23.80 1.41
N ASP A 86 -3.30 -22.97 0.82
CA ASP A 86 -4.11 -23.32 -0.37
C ASP A 86 -3.23 -23.77 -1.56
N LEU A 87 -2.07 -23.15 -1.77
CA LEU A 87 -1.13 -23.52 -2.85
C LEU A 87 -0.41 -24.84 -2.58
N ARG A 88 0.00 -25.08 -1.33
CA ARG A 88 0.66 -26.33 -0.91
C ARG A 88 -0.28 -27.54 -1.01
N GLU A 89 -1.55 -27.36 -0.64
CA GLU A 89 -2.56 -28.42 -0.76
C GLU A 89 -2.79 -28.87 -2.21
N ILE A 90 -2.61 -27.97 -3.19
CA ILE A 90 -2.70 -28.30 -4.62
C ILE A 90 -1.46 -29.09 -5.08
N GLU A 91 -0.27 -28.75 -4.59
CA GLU A 91 0.99 -29.43 -4.94
C GLU A 91 1.11 -30.82 -4.31
N ASP A 92 0.65 -30.99 -3.06
CA ASP A 92 0.75 -32.25 -2.32
C ASP A 92 -0.39 -33.24 -2.64
N GLY A 93 -1.45 -32.78 -3.31
CA GLY A 93 -2.62 -33.57 -3.71
C GLY A 93 -2.58 -34.16 -5.12
N SER A 94 -1.44 -34.06 -5.81
CA SER A 94 -1.20 -34.54 -7.19
C SER A 94 -0.46 -35.88 -7.24
#